data_AF-A0A935BNT5-F1
#
_entry.id   AF-A0A935BNT5-F1
#
_cell.length_a   1.000
_cell.length_b   1.000
_cell.length_c   1.000
_cell.angle_alpha   90.00
_cell.angle_beta   90.00
_cell.angle_gamma   90.00
#
_symmetry.space_group_name_H-M   'P 1'
#
loop_
_entity.id
_entity.type
_entity.pdbx_description
1 polymer ?
#
loop_
_entity_poly.entity_id
_entity_poly.type
_entity_poly.pdbx_seq_one_letter_code
_entity_poly.pdbx_strand_id
1 'polypeptide(L)'
;MSKTEPLNCVAELSALVGEVFAGRILEKYAGAFISFQLLRREIADLTDLNASKLLAFHYGAPDVYIPMRSAEARAKRNRAVRARFDELTKTLSARAAVRKIVSEFKCSERRVWYWLKETDE
;
A
#
# COMPACT_ATOMS: atom_id res chain seq x y z
N MET A 1 6.53 12.98 -20.79
CA MET A 1 5.92 11.90 -19.98
C MET A 1 6.97 11.41 -19.01
N SER A 2 6.97 11.92 -17.78
CA SER A 2 7.95 11.53 -16.77
C SER A 2 7.68 10.07 -16.37
N LYS A 3 8.67 9.21 -16.55
CA LYS A 3 8.63 7.83 -16.09
C LYS A 3 8.67 7.88 -14.57
N THR A 4 7.54 7.66 -13.91
CA THR A 4 7.49 7.43 -12.47
C THR A 4 8.12 6.07 -12.21
N GLU A 5 9.45 6.05 -12.02
CA GLU A 5 10.10 4.92 -11.35
C GLU A 5 9.39 4.71 -10.01
N PRO A 6 9.10 3.45 -9.61
CA PRO A 6 8.56 3.19 -8.29
C PRO A 6 9.67 3.49 -7.28
N LEU A 7 9.68 4.73 -6.80
CA LEU A 7 10.59 5.22 -5.77
C LEU A 7 10.61 4.26 -4.59
N ASN A 8 11.76 4.16 -3.94
CA ASN A 8 11.96 3.40 -2.72
C ASN A 8 11.30 4.17 -1.55
N CYS A 9 9.97 4.38 -1.62
CA CYS A 9 9.31 5.41 -0.81
C CYS A 9 9.40 5.16 0.69
N VAL A 10 9.85 3.98 1.13
CA VAL A 10 10.12 3.73 2.55
C VAL A 10 11.28 4.56 3.06
N ALA A 11 12.41 4.56 2.34
CA ALA A 11 13.59 5.32 2.74
C ALA A 11 13.31 6.82 2.65
N GLU A 12 12.57 7.23 1.63
CA GLU A 12 12.13 8.62 1.46
C GLU A 12 11.11 9.05 2.50
N LEU A 13 10.10 8.24 2.81
CA LEU A 13 9.19 8.50 3.93
C LEU A 13 10.00 8.60 5.22
N SER A 14 10.81 7.59 5.56
CA SER A 14 11.64 7.63 6.77
C SER A 14 12.53 8.89 6.84
N ALA A 15 13.08 9.35 5.70
CA ALA A 15 13.86 10.58 5.64
C ALA A 15 13.01 11.86 5.81
N LEU A 16 11.74 11.83 5.41
CA LEU A 16 10.79 12.96 5.49
C LEU A 16 10.10 13.10 6.85
N VAL A 17 9.74 11.98 7.49
CA VAL A 17 8.88 11.96 8.69
C VAL A 17 9.49 11.21 9.87
N GLY A 18 10.69 10.66 9.72
CA GLY A 18 11.34 9.82 10.72
C GLY A 18 10.90 8.35 10.67
N GLU A 19 11.77 7.47 11.16
CA GLU A 19 11.57 6.02 11.04
C GLU A 19 10.34 5.49 11.79
N VAL A 20 10.09 6.02 13.00
CA VAL A 20 8.97 5.57 13.86
C VAL A 20 7.63 5.81 13.16
N PHE A 21 7.49 6.97 12.52
CA PHE A 21 6.25 7.34 11.87
C PHE A 21 6.10 6.68 10.50
N ALA A 22 7.19 6.56 9.73
CA ALA A 22 7.20 5.76 8.53
C ALA A 22 6.75 4.31 8.83
N GLY A 23 7.19 3.74 9.96
CA GLY A 23 6.73 2.46 10.47
C GLY A 23 5.21 2.38 10.65
N ARG A 24 4.61 3.37 11.33
CA ARG A 24 3.14 3.42 11.55
C ARG A 24 2.33 3.57 10.26
N ILE A 25 2.78 4.41 9.32
CA ILE A 25 2.15 4.51 7.99
C ILE A 25 2.19 3.16 7.30
N LEU A 26 3.34 2.49 7.34
CA LEU A 26 3.52 1.23 6.66
C LEU A 26 2.68 0.12 7.30
N GLU A 27 2.58 0.07 8.63
CA GLU A 27 1.67 -0.85 9.32
C GLU A 27 0.21 -0.66 8.88
N LYS A 28 -0.22 0.60 8.71
CA LYS A 28 -1.62 0.93 8.45
C LYS A 28 -2.01 0.91 6.97
N TYR A 29 -1.09 1.27 6.09
CA TYR A 29 -1.40 1.59 4.69
C TYR A 29 -0.47 0.94 3.66
N ALA A 30 0.50 0.11 4.05
CA ALA A 30 1.40 -0.52 3.09
C ALA A 30 0.64 -1.33 2.02
N GLY A 31 1.02 -1.13 0.75
CA GLY A 31 0.42 -1.80 -0.40
C GLY A 31 -0.88 -1.16 -0.90
N ALA A 32 -1.36 -0.09 -0.25
CA ALA A 32 -2.56 0.65 -0.63
C ALA A 32 -2.23 2.02 -1.25
N PHE A 33 -3.19 2.55 -2.00
CA PHE A 33 -3.27 3.97 -2.30
C PHE A 33 -4.06 4.67 -1.20
N ILE A 34 -3.50 5.75 -0.66
CA ILE A 34 -4.12 6.59 0.36
C ILE A 34 -4.25 8.01 -0.18
N SER A 35 -5.39 8.64 0.09
CA SER A 35 -5.58 10.05 -0.22
C SER A 35 -4.52 10.91 0.49
N PHE A 36 -3.89 11.81 -0.25
CA PHE A 36 -2.91 12.73 0.29
C PHE A 36 -3.45 13.57 1.47
N GLN A 37 -4.73 13.93 1.44
CA GLN A 37 -5.36 14.69 2.53
C GLN A 37 -5.45 13.87 3.82
N LEU A 38 -5.76 12.58 3.71
CA LEU A 38 -5.80 11.67 4.86
C LEU A 38 -4.38 11.46 5.41
N LEU A 39 -3.42 11.22 4.52
CA LEU A 39 -2.00 11.06 4.86
C LEU A 39 -1.46 12.31 5.58
N ARG A 40 -1.75 13.50 5.06
CA ARG A 40 -1.35 14.79 5.64
C ARG A 40 -1.92 14.98 7.06
N ARG A 41 -3.18 14.58 7.28
CA ARG A 41 -3.83 14.70 8.60
C ARG A 41 -3.17 13.80 9.64
N GLU A 42 -2.95 12.53 9.28
CA GLU A 42 -2.26 11.56 10.14
C GLU A 42 -0.83 12.03 10.50
N ILE A 43 -0.18 12.76 9.60
CA ILE A 43 1.16 13.32 9.80
C ILE A 43 1.14 14.58 10.66
N ALA A 44 0.19 15.48 10.43
CA ALA A 44 0.06 16.73 11.18
C ALA A 44 -0.24 16.49 12.66
N ASP A 45 -0.96 15.41 12.99
CA ASP A 45 -1.25 15.03 14.37
C ASP A 45 -0.02 14.49 15.12
N LEU A 46 1.07 14.16 14.41
CA LEU A 46 2.23 13.43 14.94
C LEU A 46 3.59 14.12 14.68
N THR A 47 3.63 15.19 13.89
CA THR A 47 4.86 15.93 13.53
C THR A 47 4.60 17.44 13.42
N ASP A 48 5.64 18.26 13.55
CA ASP A 48 5.52 19.70 13.30
C ASP A 48 5.10 20.01 11.86
N LEU A 49 4.36 21.12 11.68
CA LEU A 49 3.73 21.56 10.44
C LEU A 49 4.62 21.52 9.18
N ASN A 50 5.95 21.59 9.35
CA ASN A 50 6.94 21.57 8.27
C ASN A 50 7.06 20.21 7.56
N ALA A 51 6.93 19.09 8.28
CA ALA A 51 6.95 17.75 7.66
C ALA A 51 5.76 17.58 6.70
N SER A 52 4.57 18.05 7.10
CA SER A 52 3.36 18.01 6.27
C SER A 52 3.49 18.78 4.94
N LYS A 53 4.25 19.89 4.95
CA LYS A 53 4.51 20.70 3.75
C LYS A 53 5.51 20.03 2.82
N LEU A 54 6.55 19.42 3.37
CA LEU A 54 7.54 18.66 2.60
C LEU A 54 6.87 17.50 1.86
N LEU A 55 5.95 16.79 2.50
CA LEU A 55 5.15 15.73 1.85
C LEU A 55 4.24 16.26 0.74
N ALA A 56 3.58 17.40 0.95
CA ALA A 56 2.75 18.04 -0.08
C ALA A 56 3.57 18.42 -1.30
N PHE A 57 4.76 18.98 -1.07
CA PHE A 57 5.71 19.34 -2.11
C PHE A 57 6.26 18.10 -2.83
N HIS A 58 6.57 17.03 -2.10
CA HIS A 58 7.18 15.83 -2.66
C HIS A 58 6.21 14.93 -3.42
N TYR A 59 4.98 14.76 -2.91
CA TYR A 59 4.04 13.81 -3.48
C TYR A 59 3.10 14.44 -4.50
N GLY A 60 2.68 15.70 -4.31
CA GLY A 60 1.95 16.53 -5.30
C GLY A 60 0.67 15.94 -5.92
N ALA A 61 0.31 14.71 -5.59
CA ALA A 61 -0.71 13.90 -6.20
C ALA A 61 -1.90 13.74 -5.24
N PRO A 62 -3.13 13.61 -5.78
CA PRO A 62 -4.33 13.43 -4.96
C PRO A 62 -4.29 12.15 -4.12
N ASP A 63 -3.64 11.11 -4.64
CA ASP A 63 -3.43 9.82 -3.98
C ASP A 63 -1.95 9.43 -3.98
N VAL A 64 -1.49 8.89 -2.86
CA VAL A 64 -0.11 8.42 -2.64
C VAL A 64 -0.13 6.90 -2.51
N TYR A 65 0.70 6.21 -3.30
CA TYR A 65 0.95 4.78 -3.10
C TYR A 65 1.96 4.60 -1.97
N ILE A 66 1.61 3.83 -0.95
CA ILE A 66 2.55 3.47 0.12
C ILE A 66 3.17 2.11 -0.24
N PRO A 67 4.45 2.04 -0.64
CA PRO A 67 5.07 0.79 -0.99
C PRO A 67 5.29 -0.09 0.26
N MET A 68 5.15 -1.40 0.07
CA MET A 68 5.49 -2.38 1.10
C MET A 68 7.01 -2.44 1.33
N ARG A 69 7.43 -2.36 2.60
CA ARG A 69 8.80 -2.64 3.06
C ARG A 69 9.18 -4.07 2.67
N SER A 70 10.17 -4.23 1.79
CA SER A 70 10.81 -5.49 1.40
C SER A 70 9.98 -6.47 0.55
N ALA A 71 10.69 -7.30 -0.22
CA ALA A 71 10.12 -8.43 -0.96
C ALA A 71 9.33 -9.37 -0.02
N GLU A 72 9.75 -9.50 1.24
CA GLU A 72 9.06 -10.31 2.24
C GLU A 72 7.65 -9.80 2.57
N ALA A 73 7.42 -8.48 2.65
CA ALA A 73 6.07 -7.98 2.88
C ALA A 73 5.18 -8.17 1.65
N ARG A 74 5.74 -8.05 0.45
CA ARG A 74 5.02 -8.40 -0.80
C ARG A 74 4.65 -9.89 -0.82
N ALA A 75 5.59 -10.76 -0.47
CA ALA A 75 5.35 -12.20 -0.34
C ALA A 75 4.30 -12.49 0.74
N LYS A 76 4.39 -11.85 1.91
CA LYS A 76 3.40 -11.98 3.00
C LYS A 76 2.01 -11.57 2.55
N ARG A 77 1.87 -10.44 1.85
CA ARG A 77 0.60 -10.01 1.25
C ARG A 77 0.10 -11.04 0.24
N ASN A 78 0.96 -11.47 -0.68
CA ASN A 78 0.56 -12.42 -1.73
C ASN A 78 0.09 -13.74 -1.11
N ARG A 79 0.80 -14.27 -0.10
CA ARG A 79 0.36 -15.42 0.69
C ARG A 79 -0.99 -15.19 1.36
N ALA A 80 -1.22 -14.03 1.97
CA ALA A 80 -2.50 -13.69 2.59
C ALA A 80 -3.64 -13.65 1.55
N VAL A 81 -3.40 -13.06 0.38
CA VAL A 81 -4.37 -13.01 -0.73
C VAL A 81 -4.68 -14.40 -1.26
N ARG A 82 -3.66 -15.27 -1.45
CA ARG A 82 -3.83 -16.66 -1.90
C ARG A 82 -4.63 -17.46 -0.87
N ALA A 83 -4.25 -17.41 0.41
CA ALA A 83 -4.97 -18.11 1.49
C ALA A 83 -6.44 -17.66 1.58
N ARG A 84 -6.71 -16.36 1.44
CA ARG A 84 -8.07 -15.82 1.44
C ARG A 84 -8.87 -16.26 0.21
N PHE A 85 -8.23 -16.31 -0.95
CA PHE A 85 -8.84 -16.82 -2.17
C PHE A 85 -9.20 -18.30 -2.04
N ASP A 86 -8.31 -19.12 -1.49
CA ASP A 86 -8.54 -20.55 -1.26
C ASP A 86 -9.68 -20.79 -0.28
N GLU A 87 -9.79 -19.97 0.77
CA GLU A 87 -10.92 -20.02 1.71
C GLU A 87 -12.25 -19.67 1.03
N LEU A 88 -12.29 -18.56 0.30
CA LEU A 88 -13.51 -18.07 -0.34
C LEU A 88 -13.97 -19.00 -1.46
N THR A 89 -13.05 -19.61 -2.20
CA THR A 89 -13.40 -20.52 -3.32
C THR A 89 -13.95 -21.87 -2.88
N LYS A 90 -13.90 -22.21 -1.58
CA LYS A 90 -14.64 -23.37 -1.03
C LYS A 90 -16.16 -23.23 -1.16
N THR A 91 -16.66 -21.99 -1.21
CA THR A 91 -18.11 -21.71 -1.18
C THR A 91 -18.55 -20.74 -2.28
N LEU A 92 -17.64 -19.96 -2.85
CA LEU A 92 -17.91 -18.96 -3.88
C LEU A 92 -17.22 -19.30 -5.19
N SER A 93 -17.75 -18.77 -6.29
CA SER A 93 -17.01 -18.79 -7.57
C SER A 93 -15.75 -17.92 -7.48
N ALA A 94 -14.73 -18.25 -8.28
CA ALA A 94 -13.48 -17.50 -8.33
C ALA A 94 -13.68 -15.99 -8.56
N ARG A 95 -14.63 -15.60 -9.43
CA ARG A 95 -14.95 -14.18 -9.67
C ARG A 95 -15.58 -13.52 -8.44
N ALA A 96 -16.46 -14.22 -7.74
CA ALA A 96 -17.07 -13.69 -6.51
C ALA A 96 -16.03 -13.57 -5.37
N ALA A 97 -15.09 -14.52 -5.26
CA ALA A 97 -13.97 -14.45 -4.33
C ALA A 97 -13.07 -13.23 -4.61
N VAL A 98 -12.67 -13.01 -5.88
CA VAL A 98 -11.85 -11.86 -6.26
C VAL A 98 -12.53 -10.52 -5.94
N ARG A 99 -13.84 -10.38 -6.18
CA ARG A 99 -14.57 -9.15 -5.83
C ARG A 99 -14.54 -8.85 -4.32
N LYS A 100 -14.65 -9.87 -3.47
CA LYS A 100 -14.49 -9.70 -2.02
C LYS A 100 -13.07 -9.25 -1.67
N ILE A 101 -12.06 -9.90 -2.23
CA ILE A 101 -10.65 -9.56 -2.01
C ILE A 101 -10.33 -8.12 -2.48
N VAL A 102 -10.87 -7.69 -3.61
CA VAL A 102 -10.75 -6.30 -4.11
C VAL A 102 -11.23 -5.29 -3.07
N SER A 103 -12.36 -5.57 -2.42
CA SER A 103 -12.90 -4.71 -1.37
C SER A 103 -12.06 -4.76 -0.09
N GLU A 104 -11.58 -5.93 0.31
CA GLU A 104 -10.77 -6.15 1.52
C GLU A 104 -9.39 -5.48 1.40
N PHE A 105 -8.71 -5.63 0.25
CA PHE A 105 -7.35 -5.15 0.01
C PHE A 105 -7.27 -3.82 -0.76
N LYS A 106 -8.40 -3.18 -1.05
CA LYS A 106 -8.50 -1.87 -1.74
C LYS A 106 -7.65 -1.80 -3.01
N CYS A 107 -7.81 -2.77 -3.91
CA CYS A 107 -7.03 -2.90 -5.13
C CYS A 107 -7.92 -3.25 -6.34
N SER A 108 -7.36 -3.30 -7.55
CA SER A 108 -8.13 -3.69 -8.75
C SER A 108 -8.17 -5.22 -8.92
N GLU A 109 -9.21 -5.74 -9.59
CA GLU A 109 -9.29 -7.18 -9.91
C GLU A 109 -8.04 -7.68 -10.64
N ARG A 110 -7.53 -6.88 -11.59
CA ARG A 110 -6.29 -7.20 -12.32
C ARG A 110 -5.10 -7.38 -11.37
N ARG A 111 -5.02 -6.57 -10.32
CA ARG A 111 -3.96 -6.64 -9.31
C ARG A 111 -4.07 -7.92 -8.49
N VAL A 112 -5.29 -8.31 -8.09
CA VAL A 112 -5.54 -9.58 -7.39
C VAL A 112 -5.07 -10.76 -8.24
N TRP A 113 -5.45 -10.80 -9.53
CA TRP A 113 -5.00 -11.86 -10.43
C TRP A 113 -3.48 -11.91 -10.60
N TYR A 114 -2.80 -10.76 -10.56
CA TYR A 114 -1.35 -10.70 -10.59
C TYR A 114 -0.76 -11.34 -9.32
N TRP A 115 -1.24 -10.97 -8.14
CA TRP A 115 -0.78 -11.52 -6.86
C TRP A 115 -1.04 -13.02 -6.71
N LEU A 116 -2.14 -13.52 -7.26
CA LEU A 116 -2.45 -14.96 -7.29
C LEU A 116 -1.50 -15.75 -8.20
N LYS A 117 -0.92 -15.11 -9.22
CA LYS A 117 0.00 -15.74 -10.19
C LYS A 117 1.47 -15.60 -9.85
N GLU A 118 1.84 -14.56 -9.12
CA GLU A 118 3.19 -14.41 -8.58
C GLU A 118 3.49 -15.62 -7.70
N THR A 119 4.68 -16.21 -7.79
CA THR A 119 5.23 -17.17 -6.83
C THR A 119 6.22 -16.44 -5.92
N ASP A 120 6.33 -16.87 -4.67
CA ASP A 120 7.34 -16.33 -3.76
C ASP A 120 8.70 -16.91 -4.21
N GLU A 121 9.48 -16.14 -4.98
CA GLU A 121 10.91 -16.42 -5.26
C GLU A 121 11.80 -15.94 -4.10
#